data_AF-D2VJN2-F1
#
_entry.id   AF-D2VJN2-F1
#
_cell.length_a   1.000
_cell.length_b   1.000
_cell.length_c   1.000
_cell.angle_alpha   90.00
_cell.angle_beta   90.00
_cell.angle_gamma   90.00
#
_symmetry.space_group_name_H-M   'P 1'
#
loop_
_entity.id
_entity.type
_entity.pdbx_description
1 polymer ?
#
loop_
_entity_poly.entity_id
_entity_poly.type
_entity_poly.pdbx_seq_one_letter_code
_entity_poly.pdbx_strand_id
1 'polypeptide(L)'
;MKKQVSSTFLLVIYCIFAACFLLSSAEGLVPSTQPYFLWPNPQTGEATVYFKNGGSKPVETLWVGYAAWKDAPQVKSKISNLISRGIVPFIQSYHFGDNGLRGQFELALAFDREIASAIGNSFAIVNLEPEWDVDVVLNLFKSSQGTQSLLNRIQTFKSLAPNSVVVSTPGLWKSAQDYSFFSSVDSKLNARAMLMHVVNSGDASCAKKQDGSLWPYGVKSLSEGISMVKSKIDENLNKMTQAWGGSLPFEWILSDVGVTSCGWGADGQAAIVNELIKNLDCLYASGFRGFNLRNSGPSDLWERAMGINNEGMFTFTTSAATMNVIKTGLTKVNAFLVNGQKPSCSSNNGGSNSGSTSSYKVNVISGSNDWWTQIEVLPTSSVQTVVLKCGSASTSLERPAWSQTQFVKGLSAQCPMGSDIQVIVNSKYTYPINLKQISENTWEGEMQNGFCPIGANVQLFVVLRNGHVERYDIIYGYDNVARLY
;
A
#
# COMPACT_ATOMS: atom_id res chain seq x y z
N MET A 1 -38.83 65.14 -1.91
CA MET A 1 -37.72 64.83 -2.84
C MET A 1 -37.50 63.33 -2.89
N LYS A 2 -37.96 62.64 -3.94
CA LYS A 2 -37.64 61.22 -4.17
C LYS A 2 -36.22 61.16 -4.74
N LYS A 3 -35.24 60.71 -3.96
CA LYS A 3 -33.88 60.44 -4.47
C LYS A 3 -33.98 59.28 -5.46
N GLN A 4 -33.92 59.57 -6.76
CA GLN A 4 -33.67 58.57 -7.77
C GLN A 4 -32.30 57.96 -7.47
N VAL A 5 -32.30 56.76 -6.91
CA VAL A 5 -31.10 55.91 -6.91
C VAL A 5 -30.81 55.63 -8.38
N SER A 6 -29.71 56.21 -8.88
CA SER A 6 -29.29 56.08 -10.27
C SER A 6 -29.20 54.60 -10.63
N SER A 7 -29.83 54.19 -11.74
CA SER A 7 -29.78 52.82 -12.27
C SER A 7 -28.33 52.32 -12.46
N THR A 8 -27.39 53.24 -12.67
CA THR A 8 -25.95 52.96 -12.75
C THR A 8 -25.40 52.41 -11.43
N PHE A 9 -25.89 52.86 -10.28
CA PHE A 9 -25.43 52.39 -8.96
C PHE A 9 -25.88 50.95 -8.69
N LEU A 10 -27.11 50.59 -9.06
CA LEU A 10 -27.62 49.22 -8.96
C LEU A 10 -26.88 48.26 -9.89
N LEU A 11 -26.55 48.71 -11.11
CA LEU A 11 -25.76 47.92 -12.06
C LEU A 11 -24.35 47.64 -11.52
N VAL A 12 -23.69 48.63 -10.94
CA VAL A 12 -22.35 48.46 -10.33
C VAL A 12 -22.39 47.48 -9.16
N ILE A 13 -23.39 47.57 -8.29
CA ILE A 13 -23.57 46.60 -7.19
C ILE A 13 -23.79 45.19 -7.75
N TYR A 14 -24.66 45.03 -8.75
CA TYR A 14 -24.89 43.72 -9.37
C TYR A 14 -23.63 43.15 -10.02
N CYS A 15 -22.84 43.97 -10.73
CA CYS A 15 -21.57 43.54 -11.32
C CYS A 15 -20.54 43.16 -10.25
N ILE A 16 -20.47 43.88 -9.12
CA ILE A 16 -19.59 43.52 -8.00
C ILE A 16 -20.04 42.20 -7.39
N PHE A 17 -21.33 42.00 -7.12
CA PHE A 17 -21.84 40.73 -6.60
C PHE A 17 -21.59 39.57 -7.58
N ALA A 18 -21.84 39.76 -8.88
CA ALA A 18 -21.57 38.76 -9.90
C ALA A 18 -20.07 38.45 -10.01
N ALA A 19 -19.20 39.46 -9.95
CA ALA A 19 -17.75 39.28 -9.96
C ALA A 19 -17.26 38.56 -8.70
N CYS A 20 -17.75 38.92 -7.51
CA CYS A 20 -17.45 38.21 -6.27
C CYS A 20 -17.95 36.76 -6.31
N PHE A 21 -19.13 36.51 -6.89
CA PHE A 21 -19.67 35.16 -7.06
C PHE A 21 -18.80 34.34 -8.02
N LEU A 22 -18.41 34.91 -9.17
CA LEU A 22 -17.52 34.28 -10.14
C LEU A 22 -16.11 34.03 -9.56
N LEU A 23 -15.55 34.97 -8.81
CA LEU A 23 -14.25 34.81 -8.13
C LEU A 23 -14.31 33.73 -7.04
N SER A 24 -15.38 33.68 -6.24
CA SER A 24 -15.57 32.63 -5.24
C SER A 24 -15.77 31.24 -5.88
N SER A 25 -16.37 31.18 -7.08
CA SER A 25 -16.50 29.94 -7.84
C SER A 25 -15.18 29.49 -8.50
N ALA A 26 -14.28 30.43 -8.80
CA ALA A 26 -12.96 30.14 -9.38
C ALA A 26 -11.97 29.59 -8.34
N GLU A 27 -12.05 30.00 -7.07
CA GLU A 27 -11.26 29.44 -5.95
C GLU A 27 -11.60 27.95 -5.64
N GLY A 28 -12.68 27.43 -6.25
CA GLY A 28 -13.08 26.03 -6.19
C GLY A 28 -12.38 25.11 -7.21
N LEU A 29 -11.82 25.68 -8.29
CA LEU A 29 -11.29 24.91 -9.42
C LEU A 29 -9.81 24.59 -9.20
N VAL A 30 -9.56 23.53 -8.44
CA VAL A 30 -8.22 22.94 -8.34
C VAL A 30 -8.07 21.87 -9.42
N PRO A 31 -7.17 22.04 -10.40
CA PRO A 31 -6.92 21.02 -11.43
C PRO A 31 -6.44 19.70 -10.80
N SER A 32 -6.80 18.56 -11.39
CA SER A 32 -6.26 17.25 -10.97
C SER A 32 -4.74 17.14 -11.09
N THR A 33 -4.12 17.99 -11.91
CA THR A 33 -2.66 18.08 -12.09
C THR A 33 -1.97 18.92 -11.02
N GLN A 34 -2.72 19.61 -10.16
CA GLN A 34 -2.14 20.38 -9.07
C GLN A 34 -1.51 19.43 -8.05
N PRO A 35 -0.22 19.63 -7.67
CA PRO A 35 0.38 18.83 -6.63
C PRO A 35 -0.41 18.97 -5.33
N TYR A 36 -0.78 17.82 -4.77
CA TYR A 36 -1.54 17.70 -3.54
C TYR A 36 -0.86 16.72 -2.59
N PHE A 37 -1.25 16.79 -1.32
CA PHE A 37 -0.95 15.78 -0.34
C PHE A 37 -2.14 15.54 0.58
N LEU A 38 -2.52 14.29 0.77
CA LEU A 38 -3.60 13.89 1.68
C LEU A 38 -3.02 13.62 3.06
N TRP A 39 -3.47 14.37 4.07
CA TRP A 39 -2.91 14.26 5.41
C TRP A 39 -3.95 14.54 6.50
N PRO A 40 -3.87 13.89 7.67
CA PRO A 40 -4.72 14.25 8.81
C PRO A 40 -4.42 15.68 9.30
N ASN A 41 -5.46 16.42 9.66
CA ASN A 41 -5.34 17.71 10.30
C ASN A 41 -4.69 17.53 11.69
N PRO A 42 -3.61 18.27 12.03
CA PRO A 42 -2.90 18.08 13.29
C PRO A 42 -3.63 18.64 14.52
N GLN A 43 -4.80 19.26 14.35
CA GLN A 43 -5.69 19.72 15.43
C GLN A 43 -6.90 18.81 15.61
N THR A 44 -7.53 18.37 14.51
CA THR A 44 -8.78 17.58 14.57
C THR A 44 -8.59 16.09 14.29
N GLY A 45 -7.48 15.70 13.66
CA GLY A 45 -7.25 14.34 13.16
C GLY A 45 -8.06 14.00 11.90
N GLU A 46 -8.92 14.89 11.43
CA GLU A 46 -9.73 14.69 10.23
C GLU A 46 -8.88 14.76 8.96
N ALA A 47 -9.23 13.98 7.95
CA ALA A 47 -8.52 14.02 6.67
C ALA A 47 -8.59 15.41 6.02
N THR A 48 -7.50 15.84 5.42
CA THR A 48 -7.36 17.17 4.79
C THR A 48 -6.47 17.02 3.55
N VAL A 49 -6.82 17.71 2.47
CA VAL A 49 -5.94 17.83 1.29
C VAL A 49 -5.21 19.17 1.36
N TYR A 50 -3.89 19.11 1.27
CA TYR A 50 -3.00 20.26 1.19
C TYR A 50 -2.58 20.42 -0.27
N PHE A 51 -2.75 21.61 -0.83
CA PHE A 51 -2.32 21.88 -2.19
C PHE A 51 -1.06 22.77 -2.20
N LYS A 52 -0.20 22.62 -3.20
CA LYS A 52 1.06 23.39 -3.28
C LYS A 52 0.84 24.92 -3.25
N ASN A 53 -0.14 25.39 -4.01
CA ASN A 53 -0.43 26.83 -4.21
C ASN A 53 -1.83 27.23 -3.69
N GLY A 54 -2.58 26.28 -3.13
CA GLY A 54 -3.92 26.49 -2.60
C GLY A 54 -3.91 26.10 -1.14
N GLY A 55 -4.62 26.84 -0.28
CA GLY A 55 -4.76 26.48 1.12
C GLY A 55 -5.26 25.04 1.32
N SER A 56 -5.21 24.54 2.54
CA SER A 56 -5.75 23.22 2.85
C SER A 56 -7.27 23.18 2.78
N LYS A 57 -7.85 22.08 2.31
CA LYS A 57 -9.30 21.82 2.35
C LYS A 57 -9.62 20.57 3.16
N PRO A 58 -10.58 20.60 4.09
CA PRO A 58 -11.00 19.40 4.82
C PRO A 58 -11.58 18.37 3.84
N VAL A 59 -11.51 17.10 4.23
CA VAL A 59 -12.04 15.98 3.47
C VAL A 59 -13.17 15.33 4.23
N GLU A 60 -14.27 15.03 3.55
CA GLU A 60 -15.31 14.14 4.08
C GLU A 60 -15.35 12.87 3.24
N THR A 61 -15.20 11.72 3.90
CA THR A 61 -15.23 10.41 3.25
C THR A 61 -16.68 9.92 3.14
N LEU A 62 -17.13 9.61 1.93
CA LEU A 62 -18.46 9.07 1.67
C LEU A 62 -18.35 7.63 1.18
N TRP A 63 -18.90 6.70 1.94
CA TRP A 63 -19.06 5.32 1.52
C TRP A 63 -20.37 5.17 0.76
N VAL A 64 -20.27 4.99 -0.54
CA VAL A 64 -21.41 4.96 -1.46
C VAL A 64 -21.29 3.76 -2.39
N GLY A 65 -22.39 3.32 -2.98
CA GLY A 65 -22.37 2.16 -3.86
C GLY A 65 -23.72 1.49 -3.88
N TYR A 66 -23.73 0.16 -3.86
CA TYR A 66 -24.98 -0.60 -3.95
C TYR A 66 -25.98 -0.21 -2.86
N ALA A 67 -25.57 -0.16 -1.60
CA ALA A 67 -26.51 0.12 -0.50
C ALA A 67 -27.25 1.47 -0.64
N ALA A 68 -26.67 2.43 -1.37
CA ALA A 68 -27.22 3.76 -1.59
C ALA A 68 -27.81 3.95 -3.00
N TRP A 69 -27.98 2.88 -3.81
CA TRP A 69 -28.33 3.02 -5.23
C TRP A 69 -29.66 3.73 -5.46
N LYS A 70 -30.66 3.48 -4.59
CA LYS A 70 -31.97 4.16 -4.62
C LYS A 70 -31.90 5.61 -4.16
N ASP A 71 -30.85 5.96 -3.43
CA ASP A 71 -30.61 7.27 -2.84
C ASP A 71 -29.58 8.09 -3.63
N ALA A 72 -29.25 7.70 -4.87
CA ALA A 72 -28.33 8.44 -5.73
C ALA A 72 -28.62 9.96 -5.79
N PRO A 73 -29.89 10.44 -5.83
CA PRO A 73 -30.19 11.87 -5.76
C PRO A 73 -29.78 12.52 -4.43
N GLN A 74 -29.92 11.81 -3.31
CA GLN A 74 -29.51 12.31 -1.98
C GLN A 74 -27.98 12.36 -1.89
N VAL A 75 -27.28 11.33 -2.38
CA VAL A 75 -25.81 11.31 -2.43
C VAL A 75 -25.29 12.46 -3.29
N LYS A 76 -25.88 12.68 -4.47
CA LYS A 76 -25.58 13.82 -5.34
C LYS A 76 -25.75 15.16 -4.62
N SER A 77 -26.84 15.31 -3.88
CA SER A 77 -27.11 16.51 -3.07
C SER A 77 -26.06 16.69 -1.96
N LYS A 78 -25.70 15.63 -1.24
CA LYS A 78 -24.65 15.65 -0.21
C LYS A 78 -23.31 16.09 -0.81
N ILE A 79 -22.88 15.49 -1.92
CA ILE A 79 -21.63 15.85 -2.61
C ILE A 79 -21.64 17.33 -3.02
N SER A 80 -22.73 17.79 -3.64
CA SER A 80 -22.86 19.19 -4.06
C SER A 80 -22.79 20.15 -2.86
N ASN A 81 -23.36 19.77 -1.72
CA ASN A 81 -23.30 20.53 -0.48
C ASN A 81 -21.87 20.57 0.13
N LEU A 82 -21.14 19.46 0.10
CA LEU A 82 -19.75 19.42 0.55
C LEU A 82 -18.89 20.37 -0.27
N ILE A 83 -19.01 20.30 -1.59
CA ILE A 83 -18.28 21.15 -2.52
C ILE A 83 -18.59 22.62 -2.30
N SER A 84 -19.88 22.99 -2.14
CA SER A 84 -20.26 24.39 -1.91
C SER A 84 -19.77 24.94 -0.56
N ARG A 85 -19.47 24.06 0.41
CA ARG A 85 -18.83 24.39 1.68
C ARG A 85 -17.29 24.37 1.63
N GLY A 86 -16.70 24.11 0.46
CA GLY A 86 -15.26 24.01 0.29
C GLY A 86 -14.63 22.73 0.85
N ILE A 87 -15.43 21.68 1.08
CA ILE A 87 -14.99 20.37 1.56
C ILE A 87 -14.71 19.48 0.34
N VAL A 88 -13.58 18.78 0.36
CA VAL A 88 -13.21 17.81 -0.68
C VAL A 88 -13.93 16.49 -0.42
N PRO A 89 -14.79 16.01 -1.34
CA PRO A 89 -15.38 14.69 -1.19
C PRO A 89 -14.32 13.60 -1.48
N PHE A 90 -14.18 12.65 -0.56
CA PHE A 90 -13.49 11.39 -0.80
C PHE A 90 -14.54 10.29 -0.96
N ILE A 91 -14.79 9.90 -2.21
CA ILE A 91 -15.78 8.88 -2.54
C ILE A 91 -15.15 7.50 -2.47
N GLN A 92 -15.66 6.66 -1.58
CA GLN A 92 -15.41 5.22 -1.55
C GLN A 92 -16.56 4.53 -2.30
N SER A 93 -16.36 4.24 -3.60
CA SER A 93 -17.38 3.68 -4.48
C SER A 93 -17.37 2.15 -4.41
N TYR A 94 -18.15 1.58 -3.50
CA TYR A 94 -18.18 0.17 -3.13
C TYR A 94 -19.46 -0.52 -3.65
N HIS A 95 -19.50 -0.81 -4.96
CA HIS A 95 -20.69 -1.41 -5.58
C HIS A 95 -20.71 -2.91 -5.53
N PHE A 96 -19.57 -3.59 -5.65
CA PHE A 96 -19.53 -5.04 -5.92
C PHE A 96 -19.13 -5.89 -4.72
N GLY A 97 -18.71 -5.29 -3.61
CA GLY A 97 -18.22 -5.95 -2.40
C GLY A 97 -19.19 -6.93 -1.72
N ASP A 98 -19.04 -7.13 -0.41
CA ASP A 98 -19.65 -8.27 0.30
C ASP A 98 -21.13 -8.53 -0.01
N ASN A 99 -21.95 -7.47 -0.14
CA ASN A 99 -23.37 -7.56 -0.48
C ASN A 99 -23.75 -6.84 -1.79
N GLY A 100 -22.79 -6.65 -2.70
CA GLY A 100 -22.90 -5.74 -3.84
C GLY A 100 -23.65 -6.20 -5.10
N LEU A 101 -23.67 -5.34 -6.11
CA LEU A 101 -24.23 -5.46 -7.46
C LEU A 101 -23.50 -6.47 -8.35
N ARG A 102 -23.27 -7.70 -7.89
CA ARG A 102 -22.53 -8.74 -8.62
C ARG A 102 -23.11 -8.96 -10.03
N GLY A 103 -22.38 -8.52 -11.05
CA GLY A 103 -22.77 -8.61 -12.46
C GLY A 103 -23.69 -7.51 -13.00
N GLN A 104 -24.13 -6.55 -12.18
CA GLN A 104 -25.00 -5.44 -12.61
C GLN A 104 -24.17 -4.19 -12.96
N PHE A 105 -23.26 -4.34 -13.93
CA PHE A 105 -22.28 -3.31 -14.31
C PHE A 105 -22.90 -1.99 -14.75
N GLU A 106 -24.01 -2.03 -15.49
CA GLU A 106 -24.68 -0.81 -15.97
C GLU A 106 -25.31 0.01 -14.84
N LEU A 107 -25.78 -0.63 -13.76
CA LEU A 107 -26.30 0.10 -12.60
C LEU A 107 -25.17 0.80 -11.84
N ALA A 108 -24.04 0.14 -11.63
CA ALA A 108 -22.87 0.76 -11.02
C ALA A 108 -22.37 1.95 -11.86
N LEU A 109 -22.34 1.80 -13.19
CA LEU A 109 -21.96 2.86 -14.11
C LEU A 109 -22.95 4.04 -14.10
N ALA A 110 -24.26 3.77 -14.09
CA ALA A 110 -25.29 4.80 -14.01
C ALA A 110 -25.20 5.60 -12.70
N PHE A 111 -24.96 4.91 -11.57
CA PHE A 111 -24.74 5.56 -10.29
C PHE A 111 -23.49 6.45 -10.34
N ASP A 112 -22.36 5.93 -10.81
CA ASP A 112 -21.11 6.68 -10.90
C ASP A 112 -21.22 7.90 -11.85
N ARG A 113 -22.08 7.88 -12.88
CA ARG A 113 -22.39 9.07 -13.68
C ARG A 113 -23.05 10.18 -12.87
N GLU A 114 -23.99 9.85 -11.98
CA GLU A 114 -24.63 10.83 -11.10
C GLU A 114 -23.61 11.42 -10.11
N ILE A 115 -22.77 10.58 -9.52
CA ILE A 115 -21.70 11.01 -8.60
C ILE A 115 -20.70 11.90 -9.31
N ALA A 116 -20.18 11.48 -10.47
CA ALA A 116 -19.23 12.26 -11.25
C ALA A 116 -19.82 13.60 -11.70
N SER A 117 -21.11 13.62 -12.09
CA SER A 117 -21.81 14.87 -12.42
C SER A 117 -21.97 15.80 -11.21
N ALA A 118 -22.16 15.25 -10.00
CA ALA A 118 -22.23 16.02 -8.76
C ALA A 118 -20.88 16.68 -8.43
N ILE A 119 -19.78 15.98 -8.69
CA ILE A 119 -18.41 16.48 -8.48
C ILE A 119 -18.11 17.60 -9.49
N GLY A 120 -18.43 17.38 -10.77
CA GLY A 120 -18.14 18.31 -11.84
C GLY A 120 -16.65 18.69 -11.89
N ASN A 121 -16.34 19.97 -12.08
CA ASN A 121 -14.95 20.42 -12.13
C ASN A 121 -14.28 20.60 -10.76
N SER A 122 -14.87 20.10 -9.68
CA SER A 122 -14.29 20.21 -8.34
C SER A 122 -13.22 19.14 -8.13
N PHE A 123 -12.23 19.43 -7.29
CA PHE A 123 -11.28 18.42 -6.84
C PHE A 123 -11.98 17.42 -5.90
N ALA A 124 -11.76 16.14 -6.16
CA ALA A 124 -12.29 15.03 -5.38
C ALA A 124 -11.30 13.86 -5.43
N ILE A 125 -11.38 12.96 -4.46
CA ILE A 125 -10.69 11.66 -4.54
C ILE A 125 -11.78 10.60 -4.70
N VAL A 126 -11.63 9.73 -5.70
CA VAL A 126 -12.58 8.65 -5.98
C VAL A 126 -11.84 7.34 -5.94
N ASN A 127 -12.09 6.54 -4.90
CA ASN A 127 -11.60 5.18 -4.80
C ASN A 127 -12.66 4.22 -5.33
N LEU A 128 -12.42 3.69 -6.53
CA LEU A 128 -13.28 2.70 -7.15
C LEU A 128 -13.03 1.34 -6.54
N GLU A 129 -14.08 0.78 -5.95
CA GLU A 129 -14.12 -0.54 -5.34
C GLU A 129 -12.99 -0.76 -4.34
N PRO A 130 -13.03 -0.14 -3.15
CA PRO A 130 -12.14 -0.61 -2.09
C PRO A 130 -12.33 -2.12 -1.88
N GLU A 131 -11.24 -2.85 -1.62
CA GLU A 131 -11.27 -4.26 -1.21
C GLU A 131 -11.89 -5.25 -2.22
N TRP A 132 -11.77 -4.97 -3.52
CA TRP A 132 -12.41 -5.78 -4.57
C TRP A 132 -11.86 -7.19 -4.77
N ASP A 133 -10.82 -7.61 -4.06
CA ASP A 133 -10.10 -8.86 -4.28
C ASP A 133 -10.54 -10.01 -3.38
N VAL A 134 -11.75 -9.92 -2.80
CA VAL A 134 -12.49 -11.10 -2.33
C VAL A 134 -12.82 -12.00 -3.52
N ASP A 135 -12.78 -13.33 -3.35
CA ASP A 135 -12.79 -14.29 -4.48
C ASP A 135 -13.91 -14.07 -5.50
N VAL A 136 -15.12 -13.79 -5.03
CA VAL A 136 -16.28 -13.60 -5.91
C VAL A 136 -16.14 -12.33 -6.76
N VAL A 137 -15.66 -11.24 -6.18
CA VAL A 137 -15.51 -9.94 -6.86
C VAL A 137 -14.27 -9.94 -7.75
N LEU A 138 -13.18 -10.54 -7.28
CA LEU A 138 -11.98 -10.75 -8.08
C LEU A 138 -12.29 -11.50 -9.37
N ASN A 139 -13.00 -12.63 -9.28
CA ASN A 139 -13.34 -13.42 -10.46
C ASN A 139 -14.28 -12.66 -11.40
N LEU A 140 -15.18 -11.83 -10.84
CA LEU A 140 -16.01 -10.93 -11.64
C LEU A 140 -15.15 -9.94 -12.44
N PHE A 141 -14.17 -9.28 -11.80
CA PHE A 141 -13.31 -8.29 -12.46
C PHE A 141 -12.26 -8.90 -13.39
N LYS A 142 -11.84 -10.14 -13.18
CA LYS A 142 -11.00 -10.90 -14.13
C LYS A 142 -11.71 -11.20 -15.45
N SER A 143 -13.04 -11.19 -15.49
CA SER A 143 -13.80 -11.34 -16.74
C SER A 143 -13.64 -10.11 -17.62
N SER A 144 -13.77 -10.28 -18.94
CA SER A 144 -13.71 -9.16 -19.90
C SER A 144 -14.76 -8.08 -19.60
N GLN A 145 -15.97 -8.49 -19.17
CA GLN A 145 -17.05 -7.57 -18.81
C GLN A 145 -16.72 -6.77 -17.53
N GLY A 146 -16.19 -7.43 -16.50
CA GLY A 146 -15.81 -6.78 -15.25
C GLY A 146 -14.65 -5.81 -15.44
N THR A 147 -13.61 -6.21 -16.19
CA THR A 147 -12.51 -5.32 -16.57
C THR A 147 -13.03 -4.11 -17.36
N GLN A 148 -13.91 -4.33 -18.34
CA GLN A 148 -14.49 -3.23 -19.12
C GLN A 148 -15.36 -2.31 -18.26
N SER A 149 -16.08 -2.84 -17.27
CA SER A 149 -16.86 -2.04 -16.32
C SER A 149 -15.97 -1.08 -15.54
N LEU A 150 -14.83 -1.54 -15.01
CA LEU A 150 -13.86 -0.67 -14.33
C LEU A 150 -13.34 0.43 -15.26
N LEU A 151 -12.96 0.09 -16.50
CA LEU A 151 -12.50 1.06 -17.49
C LEU A 151 -13.58 2.12 -17.83
N ASN A 152 -14.83 1.71 -17.99
CA ASN A 152 -15.95 2.61 -18.27
C ASN A 152 -16.22 3.55 -17.10
N ARG A 153 -16.10 3.06 -15.87
CA ARG A 153 -16.27 3.86 -14.65
C ARG A 153 -15.14 4.89 -14.50
N ILE A 154 -13.88 4.49 -14.72
CA ILE A 154 -12.75 5.43 -14.78
C ILE A 154 -13.00 6.50 -15.84
N GLN A 155 -13.40 6.10 -17.06
CA GLN A 155 -13.67 7.05 -18.14
C GLN A 155 -14.80 8.02 -17.79
N THR A 156 -15.84 7.54 -17.09
CA THR A 156 -16.96 8.38 -16.62
C THR A 156 -16.46 9.51 -15.72
N PHE A 157 -15.68 9.18 -14.69
CA PHE A 157 -15.08 10.19 -13.81
C PHE A 157 -14.12 11.11 -14.57
N LYS A 158 -13.30 10.59 -15.48
CA LYS A 158 -12.42 11.43 -16.31
C LYS A 158 -13.19 12.41 -17.20
N SER A 159 -14.37 12.04 -17.70
CA SER A 159 -15.17 12.92 -18.57
C SER A 159 -16.03 13.93 -17.81
N LEU A 160 -16.63 13.54 -16.68
CA LEU A 160 -17.61 14.35 -15.96
C LEU A 160 -17.02 15.04 -14.73
N ALA A 161 -15.94 14.48 -14.19
CA ALA A 161 -15.21 14.99 -13.04
C ALA A 161 -13.69 15.08 -13.32
N PRO A 162 -13.26 15.87 -14.31
CA PRO A 162 -11.88 15.86 -14.83
C PRO A 162 -10.81 16.25 -13.80
N ASN A 163 -11.21 16.89 -12.70
CA ASN A 163 -10.33 17.29 -11.61
C ASN A 163 -10.29 16.27 -10.45
N SER A 164 -10.99 15.15 -10.57
CA SER A 164 -10.92 14.06 -9.61
C SER A 164 -9.64 13.24 -9.76
N VAL A 165 -9.13 12.76 -8.62
CA VAL A 165 -8.10 11.72 -8.55
C VAL A 165 -8.80 10.38 -8.43
N VAL A 166 -8.82 9.61 -9.51
CA VAL A 166 -9.42 8.28 -9.55
C VAL A 166 -8.36 7.23 -9.21
N VAL A 167 -8.63 6.46 -8.16
CA VAL A 167 -7.80 5.33 -7.69
C VAL A 167 -8.66 4.09 -7.54
N SER A 168 -8.03 2.95 -7.25
CA SER A 168 -8.72 1.71 -6.88
C SER A 168 -7.83 0.92 -5.93
N THR A 169 -8.43 0.38 -4.86
CA THR A 169 -7.68 -0.17 -3.72
C THR A 169 -8.00 -1.65 -3.53
N PRO A 170 -7.23 -2.58 -4.11
CA PRO A 170 -7.32 -3.99 -3.70
C PRO A 170 -6.81 -4.16 -2.27
N GLY A 171 -7.27 -5.19 -1.58
CA GLY A 171 -6.74 -5.64 -0.29
C GLY A 171 -5.36 -6.29 -0.38
N LEU A 172 -4.94 -6.74 -1.57
CA LEU A 172 -3.64 -7.33 -1.85
C LEU A 172 -3.39 -8.63 -1.04
N TRP A 173 -4.46 -9.40 -0.79
CA TRP A 173 -4.43 -10.65 -0.02
C TRP A 173 -3.92 -11.88 -0.80
N LYS A 174 -3.80 -11.78 -2.12
CA LYS A 174 -3.45 -12.89 -3.03
C LYS A 174 -2.04 -12.73 -3.61
N SER A 175 -1.67 -13.65 -4.51
CA SER A 175 -0.40 -13.61 -5.22
C SER A 175 -0.39 -12.48 -6.26
N ALA A 176 0.79 -12.01 -6.69
CA ALA A 176 0.89 -10.98 -7.72
C ALA A 176 0.23 -11.41 -9.04
N GLN A 177 0.28 -12.70 -9.39
CA GLN A 177 -0.29 -13.27 -10.60
C GLN A 177 -1.81 -13.07 -10.68
N ASP A 178 -2.50 -13.16 -9.52
CA ASP A 178 -3.95 -12.99 -9.44
C ASP A 178 -4.42 -11.59 -9.85
N TYR A 179 -3.54 -10.59 -9.74
CA TYR A 179 -3.83 -9.20 -10.06
C TYR A 179 -3.39 -8.77 -11.46
N SER A 180 -2.75 -9.65 -12.24
CA SER A 180 -2.16 -9.30 -13.55
C SER A 180 -3.16 -8.69 -14.55
N PHE A 181 -4.43 -9.14 -14.51
CA PHE A 181 -5.51 -8.60 -15.35
C PHE A 181 -5.72 -7.09 -15.16
N PHE A 182 -5.43 -6.58 -13.96
CA PHE A 182 -5.68 -5.20 -13.56
C PHE A 182 -4.66 -4.21 -14.14
N SER A 183 -3.56 -4.69 -14.73
CA SER A 183 -2.53 -3.84 -15.36
C SER A 183 -3.10 -2.82 -16.36
N SER A 184 -4.06 -3.25 -17.18
CA SER A 184 -4.75 -2.38 -18.14
C SER A 184 -5.60 -1.29 -17.47
N VAL A 185 -6.19 -1.61 -16.31
CA VAL A 185 -6.98 -0.68 -15.49
C VAL A 185 -6.06 0.30 -14.74
N ASP A 186 -4.99 -0.20 -14.12
CA ASP A 186 -3.96 0.58 -13.39
C ASP A 186 -3.41 1.71 -14.28
N SER A 187 -3.11 1.42 -15.54
CA SER A 187 -2.61 2.41 -16.52
C SER A 187 -3.57 3.58 -16.79
N LYS A 188 -4.84 3.47 -16.38
CA LYS A 188 -5.86 4.51 -16.53
C LYS A 188 -6.15 5.24 -15.23
N LEU A 189 -5.65 4.81 -14.09
CA LEU A 189 -5.83 5.51 -12.81
C LEU A 189 -4.93 6.75 -12.73
N ASN A 190 -5.25 7.67 -11.81
CA ASN A 190 -4.40 8.81 -11.49
C ASN A 190 -3.25 8.42 -10.57
N ALA A 191 -3.50 7.49 -9.65
CA ALA A 191 -2.53 6.99 -8.68
C ALA A 191 -2.91 5.56 -8.27
N ARG A 192 -1.91 4.82 -7.76
CA ARG A 192 -2.16 3.55 -7.06
C ARG A 192 -2.70 3.82 -5.65
N ALA A 193 -3.46 2.90 -5.11
CA ALA A 193 -3.94 2.99 -3.75
C ALA A 193 -3.79 1.65 -3.02
N MET A 194 -3.52 1.74 -1.72
CA MET A 194 -3.44 0.60 -0.82
C MET A 194 -4.20 0.91 0.46
N LEU A 195 -4.63 -0.14 1.15
CA LEU A 195 -5.15 -0.06 2.51
C LEU A 195 -4.11 -0.53 3.51
N MET A 196 -4.18 0.00 4.73
CA MET A 196 -3.33 -0.41 5.83
C MET A 196 -4.13 -0.42 7.13
N HIS A 197 -4.40 -1.61 7.66
CA HIS A 197 -5.07 -1.78 8.93
C HIS A 197 -4.14 -2.44 9.94
N VAL A 198 -3.94 -1.82 11.09
CA VAL A 198 -3.15 -2.33 12.20
C VAL A 198 -4.08 -2.56 13.39
N VAL A 199 -4.48 -3.83 13.57
CA VAL A 199 -5.42 -4.28 14.59
C VAL A 199 -4.67 -5.11 15.64
N ASN A 200 -4.94 -4.87 16.92
CA ASN A 200 -4.45 -5.69 18.01
C ASN A 200 -5.26 -6.99 18.11
N SER A 201 -4.77 -8.06 17.46
CA SER A 201 -5.35 -9.40 17.53
C SER A 201 -4.89 -10.19 18.77
N GLY A 202 -3.91 -9.67 19.52
CA GLY A 202 -3.43 -10.25 20.77
C GLY A 202 -4.38 -10.05 21.95
N ASP A 203 -5.25 -9.04 21.87
CA ASP A 203 -6.30 -8.79 22.85
C ASP A 203 -7.67 -9.16 22.25
N ALA A 204 -8.29 -10.21 22.77
CA ALA A 204 -9.58 -10.70 22.29
C ALA A 204 -10.71 -9.68 22.45
N SER A 205 -10.61 -8.73 23.39
CA SER A 205 -11.59 -7.64 23.54
C SER A 205 -11.43 -6.60 22.44
N CYS A 206 -10.19 -6.32 22.03
CA CYS A 206 -9.87 -5.37 20.98
C CYS A 206 -10.07 -5.93 19.57
N ALA A 207 -9.88 -7.24 19.40
CA ALA A 207 -10.13 -7.94 18.15
C ALA A 207 -11.63 -8.26 17.94
N LYS A 208 -12.48 -8.04 18.94
CA LYS A 208 -13.89 -8.45 18.88
C LYS A 208 -14.68 -7.61 17.89
N LYS A 209 -15.31 -8.28 16.93
CA LYS A 209 -16.30 -7.71 16.02
C LYS A 209 -17.66 -7.58 16.72
N GLN A 210 -18.56 -6.77 16.18
CA GLN A 210 -19.90 -6.58 16.76
C GLN A 210 -20.76 -7.85 16.72
N ASP A 211 -20.50 -8.77 15.80
CA ASP A 211 -21.15 -10.10 15.79
C ASP A 211 -20.60 -11.06 16.86
N GLY A 212 -19.61 -10.63 17.64
CA GLY A 212 -18.99 -11.39 18.71
C GLY A 212 -17.82 -12.28 18.26
N SER A 213 -17.58 -12.43 16.96
CA SER A 213 -16.41 -13.13 16.43
C SER A 213 -15.15 -12.27 16.54
N LEU A 214 -13.98 -12.88 16.40
CA LEU A 214 -12.70 -12.18 16.48
C LEU A 214 -12.18 -11.81 15.09
N TRP A 215 -11.51 -10.68 14.98
CA TRP A 215 -10.74 -10.29 13.82
C TRP A 215 -9.53 -11.23 13.66
N PRO A 216 -9.50 -12.07 12.61
CA PRO A 216 -8.47 -13.09 12.50
C PRO A 216 -7.16 -12.56 11.88
N TYR A 217 -7.17 -11.33 11.35
CA TYR A 217 -6.08 -10.76 10.56
C TYR A 217 -5.53 -9.48 11.23
N GLY A 218 -4.73 -9.65 12.29
CA GLY A 218 -4.08 -8.54 13.01
C GLY A 218 -2.76 -8.97 13.68
N VAL A 219 -2.12 -8.06 14.41
CA VAL A 219 -0.85 -8.30 15.11
C VAL A 219 -1.06 -8.52 16.61
N LYS A 220 -0.18 -9.29 17.25
CA LYS A 220 -0.31 -9.66 18.67
C LYS A 220 0.41 -8.71 19.62
N SER A 221 1.30 -7.88 19.11
CA SER A 221 2.12 -6.96 19.92
C SER A 221 2.29 -5.60 19.26
N LEU A 222 2.58 -4.57 20.06
CA LEU A 222 2.88 -3.22 19.56
C LEU A 222 4.11 -3.21 18.65
N SER A 223 5.14 -4.00 18.97
CA SER A 223 6.35 -4.15 18.15
C SER A 223 6.06 -4.74 16.76
N GLU A 224 5.15 -5.72 16.69
CA GLU A 224 4.66 -6.23 15.41
C GLU A 224 3.86 -5.18 14.66
N GLY A 225 3.01 -4.40 15.35
CA GLY A 225 2.26 -3.29 14.75
C GLY A 225 3.15 -2.22 14.13
N ILE A 226 4.21 -1.82 14.83
CA ILE A 226 5.22 -0.87 14.32
C ILE A 226 5.92 -1.47 13.09
N SER A 227 6.39 -2.71 13.19
CA SER A 227 7.12 -3.39 12.10
C SER A 227 6.25 -3.66 10.87
N MET A 228 4.94 -3.82 11.07
CA MET A 228 3.97 -4.04 10.00
C MET A 228 3.85 -2.84 9.06
N VAL A 229 3.92 -1.59 9.56
CA VAL A 229 3.71 -0.39 8.73
C VAL A 229 4.67 -0.37 7.55
N LYS A 230 5.98 -0.52 7.82
CA LYS A 230 7.00 -0.51 6.77
C LYS A 230 6.92 -1.75 5.90
N SER A 231 6.90 -2.93 6.52
CA SER A 231 6.93 -4.20 5.78
C SER A 231 5.73 -4.37 4.86
N LYS A 232 4.54 -3.94 5.28
CA LYS A 232 3.30 -4.02 4.48
C LYS A 232 3.32 -3.06 3.30
N ILE A 233 3.80 -1.83 3.47
CA ILE A 233 3.95 -0.87 2.37
C ILE A 233 4.92 -1.43 1.33
N ASP A 234 6.11 -1.87 1.75
CA ASP A 234 7.12 -2.41 0.85
C ASP A 234 6.64 -3.69 0.14
N GLU A 235 5.99 -4.62 0.86
CA GLU A 235 5.42 -5.84 0.29
C GLU A 235 4.36 -5.50 -0.77
N ASN A 236 3.41 -4.63 -0.43
CA ASN A 236 2.31 -4.28 -1.31
C ASN A 236 2.80 -3.53 -2.56
N LEU A 237 3.72 -2.56 -2.43
CA LEU A 237 4.33 -1.87 -3.57
C LEU A 237 5.08 -2.83 -4.49
N ASN A 238 5.81 -3.79 -3.92
CA ASN A 238 6.49 -4.84 -4.67
C ASN A 238 5.51 -5.77 -5.39
N LYS A 239 4.38 -6.10 -4.75
CA LYS A 239 3.33 -6.95 -5.32
C LYS A 239 2.64 -6.26 -6.49
N MET A 240 2.26 -4.99 -6.33
CA MET A 240 1.68 -4.17 -7.40
C MET A 240 2.65 -4.00 -8.57
N THR A 241 3.93 -3.75 -8.31
CA THR A 241 4.97 -3.66 -9.36
C THR A 241 5.13 -4.99 -10.11
N GLN A 242 5.08 -6.13 -9.42
CA GLN A 242 5.12 -7.44 -10.06
C GLN A 242 3.86 -7.75 -10.88
N ALA A 243 2.69 -7.35 -10.39
CA ALA A 243 1.41 -7.63 -11.04
C ALA A 243 1.13 -6.74 -12.26
N TRP A 244 1.40 -5.44 -12.14
CA TRP A 244 0.95 -4.43 -13.11
C TRP A 244 2.10 -3.79 -13.89
N GLY A 245 3.33 -4.11 -13.52
CA GLY A 245 4.54 -3.53 -14.11
C GLY A 245 4.81 -2.10 -13.64
N GLY A 246 5.77 -1.47 -14.31
CA GLY A 246 6.05 -0.05 -14.24
C GLY A 246 7.43 0.32 -13.68
N SER A 247 8.04 1.33 -14.30
CA SER A 247 9.22 2.07 -13.83
C SER A 247 8.83 3.06 -12.72
N LEU A 248 9.39 2.88 -11.52
CA LEU A 248 9.23 3.80 -10.41
C LEU A 248 9.73 5.22 -10.75
N PRO A 249 9.15 6.27 -10.15
CA PRO A 249 8.04 6.24 -9.18
C PRO A 249 6.67 6.57 -9.80
N PHE A 250 5.68 5.70 -9.58
CA PHE A 250 4.26 6.02 -9.76
C PHE A 250 3.73 6.74 -8.53
N GLU A 251 2.79 7.66 -8.70
CA GLU A 251 2.11 8.24 -7.54
C GLU A 251 1.23 7.20 -6.84
N TRP A 252 1.22 7.22 -5.50
CA TRP A 252 0.40 6.31 -4.72
C TRP A 252 -0.06 6.92 -3.38
N ILE A 253 -1.21 6.48 -2.89
CA ILE A 253 -1.77 6.88 -1.60
C ILE A 253 -2.08 5.67 -0.72
N LEU A 254 -2.23 5.89 0.59
CA LEU A 254 -2.96 4.96 1.45
C LEU A 254 -4.40 5.48 1.56
N SER A 255 -5.31 4.90 0.78
CA SER A 255 -6.69 5.39 0.63
C SER A 255 -7.55 5.16 1.87
N ASP A 256 -7.12 4.25 2.74
CA ASP A 256 -7.74 3.95 4.02
C ASP A 256 -6.70 3.37 4.99
N VAL A 257 -6.44 4.09 6.07
CA VAL A 257 -5.54 3.68 7.15
C VAL A 257 -6.33 3.59 8.44
N GLY A 258 -6.32 2.41 9.05
CA GLY A 258 -6.94 2.15 10.35
C GLY A 258 -5.90 1.66 11.34
N VAL A 259 -5.76 2.32 12.49
CA VAL A 259 -4.87 1.87 13.57
C VAL A 259 -5.69 1.85 14.85
N THR A 260 -5.87 0.68 15.48
CA THR A 260 -6.61 0.63 16.73
C THR A 260 -5.81 1.25 17.87
N SER A 261 -6.50 1.95 18.77
CA SER A 261 -5.96 2.36 20.08
C SER A 261 -6.24 1.32 21.17
N CYS A 262 -7.14 0.37 20.93
CA CYS A 262 -7.50 -0.63 21.91
C CYS A 262 -6.30 -1.55 22.22
N GLY A 263 -6.03 -1.74 23.51
CA GLY A 263 -4.96 -2.62 24.02
C GLY A 263 -3.54 -2.02 23.97
N TRP A 264 -3.29 -0.97 23.18
CA TRP A 264 -1.99 -0.25 23.17
C TRP A 264 -2.09 1.21 23.62
N GLY A 265 -3.31 1.74 23.78
CA GLY A 265 -3.55 3.12 24.13
C GLY A 265 -3.15 4.12 23.03
N ALA A 266 -3.27 5.40 23.35
CA ALA A 266 -2.93 6.47 22.45
C ALA A 266 -1.43 6.52 22.10
N ASP A 267 -0.55 6.22 23.07
CA ASP A 267 0.90 6.19 22.86
C ASP A 267 1.32 5.08 21.88
N GLY A 268 0.69 3.91 21.97
CA GLY A 268 0.92 2.83 21.00
C GLY A 268 0.45 3.19 19.60
N GLN A 269 -0.73 3.79 19.46
CA GLN A 269 -1.23 4.30 18.18
C GLN A 269 -0.27 5.36 17.61
N ALA A 270 0.20 6.30 18.44
CA ALA A 270 1.18 7.31 18.03
C ALA A 270 2.51 6.68 17.57
N ALA A 271 3.00 5.65 18.26
CA ALA A 271 4.23 4.95 17.89
C ALA A 271 4.12 4.26 16.51
N ILE A 272 2.98 3.63 16.22
CA ILE A 272 2.69 3.01 14.92
C ILE A 272 2.65 4.06 13.81
N VAL A 273 1.90 5.15 14.01
CA VAL A 273 1.84 6.24 13.01
C VAL A 273 3.20 6.90 12.82
N ASN A 274 4.00 7.04 13.89
CA ASN A 274 5.33 7.62 13.82
C ASN A 274 6.28 6.82 12.92
N GLU A 275 6.07 5.52 12.77
CA GLU A 275 6.86 4.71 11.83
C GLU A 275 6.63 5.14 10.37
N LEU A 276 5.41 5.50 10.00
CA LEU A 276 5.12 6.10 8.70
C LEU A 276 5.86 7.44 8.52
N ILE A 277 5.87 8.28 9.57
CA ILE A 277 6.49 9.61 9.55
C ILE A 277 8.01 9.55 9.43
N LYS A 278 8.63 8.60 10.13
CA LYS A 278 10.09 8.37 10.08
C LYS A 278 10.58 8.01 8.68
N ASN A 279 9.75 7.31 7.89
CA ASN A 279 10.10 6.87 6.54
C ASN A 279 9.58 7.82 5.45
N LEU A 280 8.90 8.91 5.82
CA LEU A 280 8.18 9.79 4.90
C LEU A 280 9.04 10.32 3.74
N ASP A 281 10.31 10.61 3.98
CA ASP A 281 11.26 11.08 2.98
C ASP A 281 11.40 10.06 1.82
N CYS A 282 11.64 8.79 2.17
CA CYS A 282 11.75 7.70 1.22
C CYS A 282 10.40 7.35 0.56
N LEU A 283 9.32 7.37 1.35
CA LEU A 283 7.98 7.16 0.82
C LEU A 283 7.63 8.24 -0.23
N TYR A 284 7.86 9.52 0.08
CA TYR A 284 7.60 10.62 -0.85
C TYR A 284 8.46 10.50 -2.12
N ALA A 285 9.75 10.18 -1.96
CA ALA A 285 10.66 9.96 -3.10
C ALA A 285 10.23 8.80 -4.01
N SER A 286 9.54 7.80 -3.44
CA SER A 286 8.94 6.65 -4.14
C SER A 286 7.58 6.93 -4.78
N GLY A 287 7.00 8.12 -4.58
CA GLY A 287 5.71 8.51 -5.16
C GLY A 287 4.55 8.64 -4.17
N PHE A 288 4.77 8.50 -2.86
CA PHE A 288 3.70 8.66 -1.87
C PHE A 288 3.08 10.07 -1.94
N ARG A 289 1.75 10.14 -1.91
CA ARG A 289 0.95 11.39 -1.91
C ARG A 289 0.06 11.54 -0.67
N GLY A 290 0.29 10.70 0.34
CA GLY A 290 -0.36 10.82 1.63
C GLY A 290 -1.40 9.74 1.90
N PHE A 291 -2.13 9.92 3.00
CA PHE A 291 -3.03 8.88 3.52
C PHE A 291 -4.30 9.44 4.14
N ASN A 292 -5.39 8.67 3.97
CA ASN A 292 -6.66 8.90 4.66
C ASN A 292 -6.65 8.13 5.98
N LEU A 293 -6.43 8.82 7.09
CA LEU A 293 -6.50 8.19 8.41
C LEU A 293 -7.96 8.14 8.85
N ARG A 294 -8.46 6.92 9.07
CA ARG A 294 -9.80 6.71 9.57
C ARG A 294 -9.87 7.22 11.01
N ASN A 295 -10.68 8.25 11.23
CA ASN A 295 -10.90 8.88 12.55
C ASN A 295 -12.35 8.73 13.05
N SER A 296 -13.22 8.11 12.26
CA SER A 296 -14.60 7.81 12.63
C SER A 296 -15.07 6.55 11.90
N GLY A 297 -15.97 5.81 12.54
CA GLY A 297 -16.80 4.84 11.82
C GLY A 297 -17.92 5.57 11.06
N PRO A 298 -18.55 4.93 10.06
CA PRO A 298 -19.68 5.51 9.36
C PRO A 298 -20.83 5.82 10.34
N SER A 299 -21.40 7.03 10.26
CA SER A 299 -22.43 7.52 11.20
C SER A 299 -23.85 7.26 10.69
N ASP A 300 -24.03 7.20 9.37
CA ASP A 300 -25.35 7.14 8.72
C ASP A 300 -25.73 5.74 8.22
N LEU A 301 -27.02 5.56 7.88
CA LEU A 301 -27.62 4.30 7.41
C LEU A 301 -27.13 3.83 6.02
N TRP A 302 -26.77 4.76 5.14
CA TRP A 302 -26.37 4.47 3.76
C TRP A 302 -24.84 4.32 3.59
N GLU A 303 -24.05 4.79 4.57
CA GLU A 303 -22.61 4.54 4.70
C GLU A 303 -22.30 3.10 5.18
N ARG A 304 -23.33 2.27 5.41
CA ARG A 304 -23.26 0.92 5.98
C ARG A 304 -22.88 -0.18 4.98
N ALA A 305 -22.43 0.17 3.78
CA ALA A 305 -22.15 -0.78 2.70
C ALA A 305 -21.05 -1.81 3.04
N MET A 306 -20.12 -1.47 3.93
CA MET A 306 -19.03 -2.34 4.42
C MET A 306 -19.43 -3.25 5.60
N GLY A 307 -20.67 -3.13 6.12
CA GLY A 307 -21.05 -3.74 7.39
C GLY A 307 -20.43 -2.98 8.56
N ILE A 308 -21.23 -2.11 9.20
CA ILE A 308 -20.84 -1.25 10.33
C ILE A 308 -20.23 -2.01 11.53
N ASN A 309 -20.46 -3.32 11.57
CA ASN A 309 -20.17 -4.22 12.67
C ASN A 309 -18.68 -4.55 12.86
N ASN A 310 -17.82 -4.18 11.91
CA ASN A 310 -16.41 -4.51 11.93
C ASN A 310 -15.48 -3.30 12.08
N GLU A 311 -15.97 -2.08 11.89
CA GLU A 311 -15.10 -0.94 11.57
C GLU A 311 -14.99 0.12 12.68
N GLY A 312 -15.85 0.07 13.70
CA GLY A 312 -15.82 1.00 14.84
C GLY A 312 -14.54 0.93 15.70
N MET A 313 -13.69 -0.07 15.49
CA MET A 313 -12.43 -0.27 16.23
C MET A 313 -11.27 0.63 15.78
N PHE A 314 -11.43 1.33 14.65
CA PHE A 314 -10.41 2.19 14.06
C PHE A 314 -10.52 3.67 14.47
N THR A 315 -11.22 3.97 15.57
CA THR A 315 -11.28 5.36 16.08
C THR A 315 -9.88 5.87 16.38
N PHE A 316 -9.52 6.97 15.73
CA PHE A 316 -8.24 7.60 15.92
C PHE A 316 -8.27 8.50 17.15
N THR A 317 -7.17 8.50 17.91
CA THR A 317 -7.10 9.30 19.14
C THR A 317 -6.57 10.70 18.81
N THR A 318 -7.29 11.73 19.24
CA THR A 318 -6.81 13.12 19.22
C THR A 318 -5.87 13.45 20.39
N SER A 319 -5.16 12.43 20.90
CA SER A 319 -4.22 12.60 22.00
C SER A 319 -3.06 13.53 21.61
N ALA A 320 -2.45 14.20 22.58
CA ALA A 320 -1.31 15.07 22.33
C ALA A 320 -0.13 14.32 21.66
N ALA A 321 0.13 13.06 22.05
CA ALA A 321 1.18 12.23 21.47
C ALA A 321 0.93 11.99 19.97
N THR A 322 -0.28 11.57 19.64
CA THR A 322 -0.70 11.27 18.28
C THR A 322 -0.73 12.52 17.39
N MET A 323 -1.25 13.64 17.91
CA MET A 323 -1.30 14.92 17.19
C MET A 323 0.10 15.49 16.92
N ASN A 324 1.03 15.35 17.87
CA ASN A 324 2.42 15.77 17.68
C ASN A 324 3.13 15.02 16.55
N VAL A 325 2.88 13.71 16.43
CA VAL A 325 3.41 12.88 15.33
C VAL A 325 2.87 13.36 13.97
N ILE A 326 1.55 13.57 13.86
CA ILE A 326 0.93 14.10 12.63
C ILE A 326 1.48 15.48 12.27
N LYS A 327 1.62 16.37 13.26
CA LYS A 327 2.17 17.73 13.07
C LYS A 327 3.62 17.69 12.57
N THR A 328 4.42 16.77 13.10
CA THR A 328 5.81 16.56 12.66
C THR A 328 5.86 16.13 11.20
N GLY A 329 5.03 15.15 10.82
CA GLY A 329 4.96 14.71 9.43
C GLY A 329 4.41 15.80 8.48
N LEU A 330 3.39 16.56 8.89
CA LEU A 330 2.87 17.66 8.07
C LEU A 330 3.94 18.72 7.78
N THR A 331 4.81 19.02 8.77
CA THR A 331 5.93 19.94 8.58
C THR A 331 6.87 19.46 7.46
N LYS A 332 7.19 18.17 7.43
CA LYS A 332 7.99 17.55 6.35
C LYS A 332 7.27 17.61 5.00
N VAL A 333 6.00 17.18 4.96
CA VAL A 333 5.18 17.19 3.74
C VAL A 333 5.12 18.60 3.14
N ASN A 334 4.85 19.61 3.96
CA ASN A 334 4.77 20.99 3.49
C ASN A 334 6.10 21.45 2.89
N ALA A 335 7.24 21.06 3.49
CA ALA A 335 8.54 21.34 2.90
C ALA A 335 8.71 20.66 1.52
N PHE A 336 8.29 19.40 1.37
CA PHE A 336 8.37 18.69 0.08
C PHE A 336 7.45 19.29 -0.99
N LEU A 337 6.21 19.61 -0.61
CA LEU A 337 5.17 20.09 -1.50
C LEU A 337 5.43 21.52 -1.96
N VAL A 338 5.71 22.44 -1.02
CA VAL A 338 5.89 23.88 -1.29
C VAL A 338 7.23 24.13 -1.98
N ASN A 339 8.33 23.58 -1.43
CA ASN A 339 9.67 23.90 -1.93
C ASN A 339 10.06 23.05 -3.16
N GLY A 340 9.23 22.06 -3.54
CA GLY A 340 9.52 21.16 -4.67
C GLY A 340 10.79 20.33 -4.49
N GLN A 341 11.34 20.29 -3.27
CA GLN A 341 12.53 19.52 -2.96
C GLN A 341 12.14 18.05 -2.86
N LYS A 342 12.61 17.24 -3.81
CA LYS A 342 12.57 15.79 -3.65
C LYS A 342 13.57 15.45 -2.53
N PRO A 343 13.12 14.91 -1.39
CA PRO A 343 14.03 14.58 -0.30
C PRO A 343 15.07 13.57 -0.79
N SER A 344 16.32 13.75 -0.37
CA SER A 344 17.31 12.70 -0.48
C SER A 344 16.88 11.59 0.48
N CYS A 345 16.41 10.47 -0.05
CA CYS A 345 16.25 9.25 0.73
C CYS A 345 17.64 8.72 1.07
N SER A 346 18.29 9.32 2.06
CA SER A 346 19.32 8.64 2.82
C SER A 346 18.58 7.69 3.74
N SER A 347 18.76 6.39 3.59
CA SER A 347 18.28 5.36 4.52
C SER A 347 19.02 5.43 5.87
N ASN A 348 19.14 6.64 6.42
CA ASN A 348 19.84 7.00 7.64
C ASN A 348 18.81 7.50 8.65
N ASN A 349 18.10 6.60 9.31
CA ASN A 349 17.52 6.92 10.62
C ASN A 349 18.49 6.41 11.68
N GLY A 350 19.15 7.37 12.33
CA GLY A 350 20.00 7.15 13.49
C GLY A 350 19.25 6.46 14.61
N GLY A 351 19.80 5.34 15.05
CA GLY A 351 19.39 4.54 16.19
C GLY A 351 20.42 3.43 16.39
N SER A 352 21.60 3.82 16.87
CA SER A 352 22.80 2.98 17.05
C SER A 352 23.43 2.48 15.74
N ASN A 353 24.73 2.71 15.59
CA ASN A 353 25.60 2.08 14.58
C ASN A 353 25.67 0.57 14.84
N SER A 354 24.63 -0.15 14.49
CA SER A 354 24.71 -1.55 14.08
C SER A 354 24.10 -1.57 12.70
N GLY A 355 24.94 -1.55 11.67
CA GLY A 355 24.49 -1.69 10.30
C GLY A 355 23.71 -3.00 10.22
N SER A 356 22.38 -2.90 10.09
CA SER A 356 21.60 -4.04 9.60
C SER A 356 21.90 -4.14 8.12
N THR A 357 23.07 -4.69 7.83
CA THR A 357 23.28 -5.54 6.66
C THR A 357 22.08 -6.45 6.58
N SER A 358 21.33 -6.37 5.48
CA SER A 358 20.32 -7.39 5.17
C SER A 358 21.05 -8.71 4.99
N SER A 359 21.21 -9.42 6.11
CA SER A 359 21.89 -10.69 6.14
C SER A 359 20.98 -11.73 5.55
N TYR A 360 21.44 -12.41 4.50
CA TYR A 360 20.80 -13.66 4.15
C TYR A 360 21.13 -14.68 5.25
N LYS A 361 20.08 -15.25 5.85
CA LYS A 361 20.23 -16.43 6.71
C LYS A 361 19.75 -17.63 5.95
N VAL A 362 20.64 -18.59 5.75
CA VAL A 362 20.26 -19.94 5.35
C VAL A 362 20.24 -20.75 6.64
N ASN A 363 19.12 -21.41 6.93
CA ASN A 363 19.02 -22.34 8.04
C ASN A 363 18.73 -23.72 7.44
N VAL A 364 19.51 -24.72 7.82
CA VAL A 364 19.14 -26.12 7.56
C VAL A 364 18.26 -26.54 8.74
N ILE A 365 17.00 -26.86 8.45
CA ILE A 365 16.02 -27.19 9.48
C ILE A 365 16.26 -28.62 9.97
N SER A 366 16.16 -28.80 11.29
CA SER A 366 16.21 -30.10 11.95
C SER A 366 15.17 -31.05 11.38
N GLY A 367 15.58 -32.26 11.01
CA GLY A 367 14.74 -33.26 10.36
C GLY A 367 15.22 -33.66 8.98
N SER A 368 16.09 -32.86 8.36
CA SER A 368 16.85 -33.25 7.16
C SER A 368 17.49 -34.61 7.36
N ASN A 369 17.45 -35.44 6.33
CA ASN A 369 18.05 -36.77 6.35
C ASN A 369 18.77 -37.07 5.03
N ASP A 370 19.27 -38.29 4.91
CA ASP A 370 20.09 -38.73 3.78
C ASP A 370 19.38 -38.69 2.41
N TRP A 371 18.07 -38.43 2.38
CA TRP A 371 17.23 -38.42 1.17
C TRP A 371 16.58 -37.07 0.89
N TRP A 372 16.58 -36.15 1.85
CA TRP A 372 15.99 -34.83 1.69
C TRP A 372 16.61 -33.82 2.65
N THR A 373 16.85 -32.61 2.15
CA THR A 373 17.27 -31.48 2.99
C THR A 373 16.14 -30.46 3.06
N GLN A 374 15.98 -29.86 4.23
CA GLN A 374 15.04 -28.77 4.45
C GLN A 374 15.81 -27.50 4.73
N ILE A 375 15.60 -26.48 3.90
CA ILE A 375 16.28 -25.19 4.02
C ILE A 375 15.26 -24.07 4.18
N GLU A 376 15.61 -23.09 5.00
CA GLU A 376 14.96 -21.81 5.11
C GLU A 376 15.94 -20.72 4.69
N VAL A 377 15.51 -19.80 3.83
CA VAL A 377 16.32 -18.65 3.40
C VAL A 377 15.59 -17.37 3.75
N LEU A 378 16.17 -16.53 4.60
CA LEU A 378 15.61 -15.26 5.05
C LEU A 378 16.47 -14.08 4.58
N PRO A 379 15.88 -12.92 4.21
CA PRO A 379 14.44 -12.72 4.03
C PRO A 379 13.95 -13.34 2.72
N THR A 380 12.84 -14.08 2.77
CA THR A 380 12.25 -14.75 1.59
C THR A 380 11.84 -13.79 0.48
N SER A 381 11.58 -12.52 0.82
CA SER A 381 11.12 -11.48 -0.11
C SER A 381 12.16 -11.08 -1.18
N SER A 382 13.46 -11.28 -0.90
CA SER A 382 14.57 -10.88 -1.79
C SER A 382 15.16 -12.03 -2.61
N VAL A 383 14.75 -13.27 -2.37
CA VAL A 383 15.19 -14.46 -3.13
C VAL A 383 14.32 -14.62 -4.38
N GLN A 384 14.93 -14.90 -5.53
CA GLN A 384 14.21 -15.22 -6.78
C GLN A 384 14.14 -16.73 -7.01
N THR A 385 15.29 -17.42 -6.93
CA THR A 385 15.39 -18.88 -7.08
C THR A 385 16.49 -19.42 -6.18
N VAL A 386 16.35 -20.68 -5.77
CA VAL A 386 17.41 -21.43 -5.09
C VAL A 386 17.74 -22.64 -5.96
N VAL A 387 19.01 -22.84 -6.29
CA VAL A 387 19.47 -23.99 -7.08
C VAL A 387 20.36 -24.86 -6.21
N LEU A 388 20.02 -26.13 -6.10
CA LEU A 388 20.85 -27.15 -5.47
C LEU A 388 21.62 -27.90 -6.54
N LYS A 389 22.94 -28.03 -6.39
CA LYS A 389 23.78 -28.86 -7.27
C LYS A 389 24.51 -29.93 -6.48
N CYS A 390 24.61 -31.12 -7.05
CA CYS A 390 25.37 -32.25 -6.53
C CYS A 390 26.05 -32.94 -7.71
N GLY A 391 27.37 -32.78 -7.82
CA GLY A 391 28.10 -33.17 -9.04
C GLY A 391 27.55 -32.45 -10.29
N SER A 392 27.17 -33.22 -11.31
CA SER A 392 26.53 -32.71 -12.54
C SER A 392 25.01 -32.54 -12.44
N ALA A 393 24.38 -33.04 -11.37
CA ALA A 393 22.94 -32.92 -11.17
C ALA A 393 22.60 -31.55 -10.58
N SER A 394 21.53 -30.93 -11.07
CA SER A 394 21.01 -29.68 -10.53
C SER A 394 19.49 -29.70 -10.40
N THR A 395 18.96 -29.04 -9.39
CA THR A 395 17.52 -28.86 -9.19
C THR A 395 17.26 -27.42 -8.78
N SER A 396 16.35 -26.75 -9.50
CA SER A 396 15.93 -25.38 -9.22
C SER A 396 14.62 -25.39 -8.46
N LEU A 397 14.54 -24.58 -7.40
CA LEU A 397 13.33 -24.37 -6.61
C LEU A 397 12.70 -23.03 -7.02
N GLU A 398 11.64 -23.10 -7.82
CA GLU A 398 10.90 -21.92 -8.26
C GLU A 398 9.94 -21.40 -7.18
N ARG A 399 9.76 -20.07 -7.17
CA ARG A 399 8.98 -19.29 -6.18
C ARG A 399 7.55 -19.79 -5.88
N PRO A 400 6.77 -20.37 -6.81
CA PRO A 400 5.42 -20.84 -6.51
C PRO A 400 5.36 -22.00 -5.49
N ALA A 401 6.48 -22.69 -5.25
CA ALA A 401 6.56 -23.83 -4.33
C ALA A 401 6.97 -23.44 -2.89
N TRP A 402 7.06 -22.14 -2.57
CA TRP A 402 7.68 -21.67 -1.33
C TRP A 402 6.66 -21.53 -0.17
N SER A 403 6.68 -22.46 0.79
CA SER A 403 6.21 -22.19 2.16
C SER A 403 7.35 -21.61 3.02
N GLN A 404 7.04 -21.08 4.22
CA GLN A 404 8.04 -20.51 5.16
C GLN A 404 9.16 -21.50 5.54
N THR A 405 9.00 -22.78 5.23
CA THR A 405 10.00 -23.84 5.34
C THR A 405 9.91 -24.70 4.07
N GLN A 406 11.03 -24.99 3.38
CA GLN A 406 11.00 -25.73 2.11
C GLN A 406 11.64 -27.12 2.22
N PHE A 407 10.93 -28.12 1.70
CA PHE A 407 11.38 -29.51 1.57
C PHE A 407 12.00 -29.74 0.19
N VAL A 408 13.12 -30.44 0.12
CA VAL A 408 13.60 -31.02 -1.15
C VAL A 408 13.56 -32.52 -1.06
N LYS A 409 12.54 -33.14 -1.65
CA LYS A 409 12.54 -34.58 -1.87
C LYS A 409 13.57 -34.91 -2.96
N GLY A 410 14.70 -35.47 -2.53
CA GLY A 410 15.66 -36.20 -3.35
C GLY A 410 16.16 -35.50 -4.62
N LEU A 411 17.37 -34.93 -4.54
CA LEU A 411 18.26 -35.02 -5.70
C LEU A 411 18.33 -36.51 -6.06
N SER A 412 18.05 -36.85 -7.31
CA SER A 412 17.78 -38.22 -7.79
C SER A 412 18.89 -39.24 -7.45
N ALA A 413 18.78 -40.49 -7.91
CA ALA A 413 19.79 -41.55 -7.76
C ALA A 413 21.24 -41.18 -8.19
N GLN A 414 21.44 -39.97 -8.73
CA GLN A 414 22.70 -39.37 -9.16
C GLN A 414 23.38 -38.50 -8.08
N CYS A 415 22.80 -38.37 -6.88
CA CYS A 415 23.45 -37.73 -5.73
C CYS A 415 23.59 -38.74 -4.57
N PRO A 416 24.65 -39.56 -4.56
CA PRO A 416 24.87 -40.57 -3.53
C PRO A 416 24.96 -39.99 -2.12
N MET A 417 24.70 -40.83 -1.11
CA MET A 417 24.82 -40.47 0.31
C MET A 417 26.24 -39.95 0.64
N GLY A 418 26.30 -38.83 1.37
CA GLY A 418 27.56 -38.17 1.74
C GLY A 418 28.20 -37.31 0.65
N SER A 419 27.47 -37.01 -0.43
CA SER A 419 27.92 -36.12 -1.50
C SER A 419 27.79 -34.65 -1.13
N ASP A 420 28.70 -33.83 -1.66
CA ASP A 420 28.69 -32.37 -1.50
C ASP A 420 27.49 -31.74 -2.23
N ILE A 421 26.79 -30.82 -1.57
CA ILE A 421 25.61 -30.13 -2.13
C ILE A 421 25.86 -28.62 -2.16
N GLN A 422 26.06 -28.08 -3.37
CA GLN A 422 26.15 -26.64 -3.57
C GLN A 422 24.77 -25.99 -3.52
N VAL A 423 24.61 -24.93 -2.72
CA VAL A 423 23.36 -24.14 -2.63
C VAL A 423 23.60 -22.77 -3.25
N ILE A 424 22.97 -22.51 -4.39
CA ILE A 424 23.08 -21.24 -5.10
C ILE A 424 21.80 -20.44 -4.87
N VAL A 425 21.92 -19.29 -4.21
CA VAL A 425 20.80 -18.38 -3.94
C VAL A 425 20.86 -17.24 -4.93
N ASN A 426 19.92 -17.22 -5.88
CA ASN A 426 19.80 -16.11 -6.82
C ASN A 426 18.88 -15.05 -6.23
N SER A 427 19.47 -13.90 -5.94
CA SER A 427 18.80 -12.78 -5.28
C SER A 427 18.39 -11.70 -6.28
N LYS A 428 17.37 -10.89 -5.94
CA LYS A 428 16.98 -9.70 -6.73
C LYS A 428 18.06 -8.62 -6.76
N TYR A 429 19.03 -8.66 -5.85
CA TYR A 429 20.09 -7.66 -5.69
C TYR A 429 21.47 -8.25 -6.00
N THR A 430 22.29 -7.50 -6.72
CA THR A 430 23.62 -7.92 -7.17
C THR A 430 24.69 -7.42 -6.19
N TYR A 431 24.91 -8.11 -5.08
CA TYR A 431 25.99 -7.76 -4.14
C TYR A 431 26.71 -9.01 -3.62
N PRO A 432 28.04 -8.96 -3.42
CA PRO A 432 28.79 -10.03 -2.76
C PRO A 432 28.37 -10.14 -1.29
N ILE A 433 28.13 -11.37 -0.82
CA ILE A 433 27.76 -11.68 0.57
C ILE A 433 28.91 -12.46 1.20
N ASN A 434 29.37 -12.05 2.38
CA ASN A 434 30.31 -12.81 3.20
C ASN A 434 29.55 -13.64 4.22
N LEU A 435 29.50 -14.96 4.06
CA LEU A 435 28.80 -15.83 5.00
C LEU A 435 29.70 -16.26 6.16
N LYS A 436 29.20 -16.06 7.37
CA LYS A 436 29.80 -16.50 8.63
C LYS A 436 28.89 -17.54 9.29
N GLN A 437 29.48 -18.67 9.65
CA GLN A 437 28.77 -19.70 10.40
C GLN A 437 28.56 -19.24 11.85
N ILE A 438 27.32 -19.33 12.35
CA ILE A 438 26.96 -19.00 13.74
C ILE A 438 26.78 -20.27 14.57
N SER A 439 26.30 -21.36 13.97
CA SER A 439 26.13 -22.66 14.62
C SER A 439 26.31 -23.80 13.62
N GLU A 440 26.27 -25.06 14.08
CA GLU A 440 26.32 -26.24 13.21
C GLU A 440 25.27 -26.22 12.09
N ASN A 441 24.14 -25.53 12.29
CA ASN A 441 23.00 -25.51 11.36
C ASN A 441 22.55 -24.09 10.93
N THR A 442 23.31 -23.04 11.27
CA THR A 442 22.92 -21.63 11.05
C THR A 442 24.06 -20.81 10.49
N TRP A 443 23.80 -20.11 9.38
CA TRP A 443 24.75 -19.19 8.74
C TRP A 443 24.15 -17.78 8.60
N GLU A 444 24.98 -16.76 8.75
CA GLU A 444 24.62 -15.35 8.59
C GLU A 444 25.56 -14.68 7.60
N GLY A 445 25.00 -14.06 6.57
CA GLY A 445 25.76 -13.32 5.56
C GLY A 445 25.88 -11.84 5.91
N GLU A 446 27.08 -11.27 5.94
CA GLU A 446 27.28 -9.83 6.03
C GLU A 446 27.54 -9.26 4.62
N MET A 447 26.77 -8.26 4.20
CA MET A 447 26.99 -7.57 2.94
C MET A 447 28.14 -6.57 3.11
N GLN A 448 29.19 -6.66 2.29
CA GLN A 448 30.19 -5.58 2.24
C GLN A 448 29.72 -4.46 1.32
N ASN A 449 29.82 -3.23 1.80
CA ASN A 449 29.64 -2.03 1.00
C ASN A 449 30.75 -1.95 -0.06
N GLY A 450 30.48 -2.52 -1.24
CA GLY A 450 31.33 -2.42 -2.40
C GLY A 450 30.47 -2.45 -3.66
N PHE A 451 30.65 -1.45 -4.52
CA PHE A 451 30.00 -1.38 -5.83
C PHE A 451 30.36 -2.64 -6.64
N CYS A 452 29.35 -3.44 -7.00
CA CYS A 452 29.49 -4.55 -7.92
C CYS A 452 28.60 -4.26 -9.15
N PRO A 453 29.14 -4.30 -10.38
CA PRO A 453 28.33 -4.08 -11.56
C PRO A 453 27.33 -5.23 -11.77
N ILE A 454 26.19 -4.88 -12.35
CA ILE A 454 25.03 -5.72 -12.64
C ILE A 454 25.45 -7.06 -13.29
N GLY A 455 25.03 -8.19 -12.72
CA GLY A 455 25.20 -9.54 -13.30
C GLY A 455 26.05 -10.56 -12.54
N ALA A 456 26.56 -10.28 -11.33
CA ALA A 456 27.37 -11.26 -10.57
C ALA A 456 26.51 -12.30 -9.82
N ASN A 457 26.85 -13.59 -9.94
CA ASN A 457 26.28 -14.68 -9.15
C ASN A 457 27.12 -14.91 -7.88
N VAL A 458 26.50 -14.96 -6.71
CA VAL A 458 27.16 -15.40 -5.47
C VAL A 458 26.93 -16.90 -5.31
N GLN A 459 28.02 -17.68 -5.32
CA GLN A 459 27.95 -19.12 -5.14
C GLN A 459 28.41 -19.50 -3.72
N LEU A 460 27.50 -20.10 -2.96
CA LEU A 460 27.81 -20.73 -1.68
C LEU A 460 28.00 -22.23 -1.88
N PHE A 461 29.19 -22.73 -1.57
CA PHE A 461 29.48 -24.16 -1.54
C PHE A 461 29.32 -24.66 -0.12
N VAL A 462 28.47 -25.65 0.09
CA VAL A 462 28.29 -26.31 1.39
C VAL A 462 28.56 -27.80 1.21
N VAL A 463 29.46 -28.36 2.00
CA VAL A 463 29.72 -29.79 2.05
C VAL A 463 28.92 -30.38 3.19
N LEU A 464 27.98 -31.27 2.87
CA LEU A 464 27.17 -31.99 3.85
C LEU A 464 27.61 -33.46 3.91
N ARG A 465 28.02 -33.94 5.08
CA ARG A 465 28.22 -35.37 5.33
C ARG A 465 27.30 -35.84 6.45
N ASN A 466 26.50 -36.87 6.17
CA ASN A 466 25.54 -37.47 7.12
C ASN A 466 24.58 -36.45 7.77
N GLY A 467 24.11 -35.47 6.99
CA GLY A 467 23.20 -34.42 7.50
C GLY A 467 23.87 -33.27 8.25
N HIS A 468 25.21 -33.24 8.35
CA HIS A 468 25.99 -32.18 9.01
C HIS A 468 26.90 -31.45 8.04
N VAL A 469 27.11 -30.14 8.23
CA VAL A 469 28.05 -29.36 7.39
C VAL A 469 29.49 -29.61 7.82
N GLU A 470 30.31 -30.16 6.91
CA GLU A 470 31.73 -30.43 7.17
C GLU A 470 32.67 -29.33 6.63
N ARG A 471 32.31 -28.66 5.53
CA ARG A 471 33.14 -27.61 4.89
C ARG A 471 32.28 -26.63 4.10
N TYR A 472 32.77 -25.41 3.90
CA TYR A 472 32.18 -24.49 2.92
C TYR A 472 33.24 -23.63 2.22
N ASP A 473 32.94 -23.18 1.01
CA ASP A 473 33.73 -22.24 0.21
C ASP A 473 32.80 -21.19 -0.42
N ILE A 474 33.29 -19.97 -0.62
CA ILE A 474 32.57 -18.88 -1.28
C ILE A 474 33.31 -18.54 -2.56
N ILE A 475 32.64 -18.65 -3.71
CA ILE A 475 33.24 -18.31 -5.01
C ILE A 475 32.46 -17.18 -5.65
N TYR A 476 33.21 -16.14 -6.04
CA TYR A 476 32.73 -15.05 -6.88
C TYR A 476 33.01 -15.41 -8.34
N GLY A 477 31.96 -15.65 -9.12
CA GLY A 477 32.09 -16.02 -10.53
C GLY A 477 31.63 -14.92 -11.48
N TYR A 478 32.55 -14.40 -12.30
CA TYR A 478 32.26 -13.93 -13.65
C TYR A 478 32.52 -15.10 -14.61
N ASP A 479 31.81 -15.15 -15.75
CA ASP A 479 31.80 -16.28 -16.69
C ASP A 479 33.14 -17.05 -16.84
N ASN A 480 33.02 -18.38 -16.71
CA ASN A 480 33.97 -19.45 -17.04
C ASN A 480 35.47 -19.25 -16.74
N VAL A 481 35.94 -20.06 -15.78
CA VAL A 481 37.33 -20.33 -15.36
C VAL A 481 37.86 -19.40 -14.27
N ALA A 482 37.66 -19.80 -13.02
CA ALA A 482 38.57 -19.46 -11.92
C ALA A 482 39.18 -20.75 -11.38
N ARG A 483 40.50 -20.91 -11.56
CA ARG A 483 41.29 -22.01 -11.00
C ARG A 483 41.48 -21.80 -9.50
N LEU A 484 41.38 -22.91 -8.77
CA LEU A 484 41.68 -23.04 -7.34
C LEU A 484 43.15 -22.70 -7.05
N TYR A 485 43.38 -21.93 -5.98
CA TYR A 485 44.53 -22.07 -5.10
C TYR A 485 44.04 -22.45 -3.72
#